data_AF-A0A242JXE0-F1
#
_entry.id   AF-A0A242JXE0-F1
#
_cell.length_a   1.000
_cell.length_b   1.000
_cell.length_c   1.000
_cell.angle_alpha   90.00
_cell.angle_beta   90.00
_cell.angle_gamma   90.00
#
_symmetry.space_group_name_H-M   'P 1'
#
loop_
_entity.id
_entity.type
_entity.pdbx_description
1 polymer ?
#
loop_
_entity_poly.entity_id
_entity_poly.type
_entity_poly.pdbx_seq_one_letter_code
_entity_poly.pdbx_strand_id
1 'polypeptide(L)'
;MSKGGTSGTSSTGVGQVVINDIPKSAGKRDLWSKLREAELFEDVVPRIEDPNVRLAPLTEFVSDLPNTYYHSDEGIRQDILATIKGLLPPNSTFKTMAGVKPDKVPDFLKPFVQDIEYNLEQLMNFADSGIAMLEKLLLDKTTEKAELNKIVAKAEVDKTVAKAEVDKAVAKAEVDDAVAKVQIAESTLDKAIAQAELKEAVAKAEQAQFELDKAIELVKFDKTLSQSKEGKYLTKLFSIDETPSQELIITETIKKLLNRLKKTKDFYKQSKEWDYENILFVWSDAFVKKEGSDVYVSTLNPTMPKAVVFPVDGECRVIIFADSYHLDPQRAPDYELTIRPSSTLIHEGSHLVSYTKDLAVQCCPPRGTELTTAQIIRRLYEELNNIINLDSQPFSIFVDHLAKELNLPNLSKSEVIRVMYEDEVLFYNFLLTDAELSTIILRDIIEGRDIDEIVRVPRSTDNQKMKLKFLFLYTAMAYLFRNSNLEVNLQVNQMKEQDTTKVTDNVSTDSPSKEIREETRMPVHTESLKNLKYRAKNMLKKEFSDLTTTSMTKSHNSTTEFIIKEQGVTSPTQTPSTLSFSDLVTRSIEKRNTLRQNVSKKRTHNRQEVTPQYQFK
;
A
#
# COMPACT_ATOMS: atom_id res chain seq x y z
N MET A 1 -26.05 41.46 -43.82
CA MET A 1 -27.17 40.54 -43.57
C MET A 1 -26.88 39.19 -44.22
N SER A 2 -26.52 38.18 -43.42
CA SER A 2 -26.98 36.79 -43.59
C SER A 2 -26.40 36.01 -42.41
N LYS A 3 -27.27 35.68 -41.45
CA LYS A 3 -26.99 34.76 -40.36
C LYS A 3 -27.05 33.35 -40.93
N GLY A 4 -26.06 32.53 -40.63
CA GLY A 4 -26.10 31.08 -40.72
C GLY A 4 -24.89 30.56 -39.97
N GLY A 5 -24.98 29.75 -38.93
CA GLY A 5 -26.08 28.97 -38.39
C GLY A 5 -25.35 27.99 -37.49
N THR A 6 -25.25 28.31 -36.21
CA THR A 6 -24.69 27.42 -35.19
C THR A 6 -25.61 26.22 -35.02
N SER A 7 -25.28 25.10 -35.67
CA SER A 7 -25.76 23.76 -35.32
C SER A 7 -24.56 22.95 -34.87
N GLY A 8 -24.55 22.22 -33.77
CA GLY A 8 -25.50 22.07 -32.68
C GLY A 8 -24.76 21.22 -31.65
N THR A 9 -24.88 21.59 -30.39
CA THR A 9 -24.52 20.75 -29.25
C THR A 9 -25.37 19.48 -29.29
N SER A 10 -24.85 18.40 -29.87
CA SER A 10 -25.38 17.05 -29.64
C SER A 10 -24.70 16.50 -28.39
N SER A 11 -25.31 16.72 -27.22
CA SER A 11 -24.99 15.96 -26.01
C SER A 11 -25.20 14.48 -26.30
N THR A 12 -24.14 13.68 -26.38
CA THR A 12 -24.25 12.23 -26.25
C THR A 12 -24.65 11.95 -24.81
N GLY A 13 -25.89 11.49 -24.64
CA GLY A 13 -26.54 11.43 -23.33
C GLY A 13 -26.04 10.26 -22.50
N VAL A 14 -25.90 10.50 -21.20
CA VAL A 14 -25.82 9.45 -20.17
C VAL A 14 -26.87 8.38 -20.46
N GLY A 15 -26.47 7.11 -20.41
CA GLY A 15 -27.34 5.98 -20.71
C GLY A 15 -27.47 5.62 -22.20
N GLN A 16 -26.75 6.28 -23.11
CA GLN A 16 -26.69 5.87 -24.51
C GLN A 16 -25.75 4.66 -24.68
N VAL A 17 -26.27 3.57 -25.25
CA VAL A 17 -25.48 2.38 -25.59
C VAL A 17 -24.76 2.59 -26.91
N VAL A 18 -23.45 2.34 -26.93
CA VAL A 18 -22.58 2.42 -28.11
C VAL A 18 -21.97 1.04 -28.39
N ILE A 19 -21.75 0.70 -29.66
CA ILE A 19 -21.21 -0.60 -30.09
C ILE A 19 -19.79 -0.41 -30.61
N ASN A 20 -18.83 -1.20 -30.10
CA ASN A 20 -17.42 -1.23 -30.49
C ASN A 20 -16.68 0.12 -30.44
N ASP A 21 -17.21 1.03 -29.64
CA ASP A 21 -16.70 2.38 -29.41
C ASP A 21 -17.13 2.80 -27.99
N ILE A 22 -16.69 3.96 -27.53
CA ILE A 22 -17.02 4.55 -26.23
C ILE A 22 -17.81 5.85 -26.41
N PRO A 23 -18.77 6.17 -25.53
CA PRO A 23 -19.51 7.44 -25.58
C PRO A 23 -18.57 8.64 -25.59
N LYS A 24 -18.99 9.74 -26.22
CA LYS A 24 -18.19 10.97 -26.13
C LYS A 24 -18.20 11.48 -24.70
N SER A 25 -17.11 12.11 -24.33
CA SER A 25 -16.89 12.66 -23.01
C SER A 25 -17.86 13.79 -22.66
N ALA A 26 -18.08 13.96 -21.36
CA ALA A 26 -18.96 15.00 -20.84
C ALA A 26 -18.31 16.39 -20.88
N GLY A 27 -17.00 16.46 -21.10
CA GLY A 27 -16.25 17.71 -21.22
C GLY A 27 -15.99 18.36 -19.87
N LYS A 28 -15.83 17.55 -18.81
CA LYS A 28 -15.61 18.02 -17.43
C LYS A 28 -14.15 17.94 -16.99
N ARG A 29 -13.22 17.71 -17.91
CA ARG A 29 -11.78 17.67 -17.67
C ARG A 29 -11.25 18.74 -16.73
N ASP A 30 -11.57 20.01 -16.97
CA ASP A 30 -11.04 21.11 -16.14
C ASP A 30 -11.56 21.05 -14.70
N LEU A 31 -12.81 20.59 -14.51
CA LEU A 31 -13.42 20.42 -13.20
C LEU A 31 -12.80 19.22 -12.46
N TRP A 32 -12.61 18.11 -13.16
CA TRP A 32 -11.92 16.93 -12.62
C TRP A 32 -10.48 17.23 -12.23
N SER A 33 -9.75 17.94 -13.09
CA SER A 33 -8.35 18.30 -12.85
C SER A 33 -8.25 19.19 -11.62
N LYS A 34 -9.17 20.14 -11.44
CA LYS A 34 -9.25 20.96 -10.23
C LYS A 34 -9.57 20.14 -8.98
N LEU A 35 -10.54 19.22 -9.04
CA LEU A 35 -10.93 18.38 -7.91
C LEU A 35 -9.77 17.49 -7.43
N ARG A 36 -8.99 16.94 -8.36
CA ARG A 36 -7.88 16.03 -8.07
C ARG A 36 -6.54 16.72 -7.82
N GLU A 37 -6.49 18.05 -7.90
CA GLU A 37 -5.25 18.82 -7.85
C GLU A 37 -4.26 18.33 -8.93
N ALA A 38 -4.77 18.03 -10.13
CA ALA A 38 -4.01 17.41 -11.20
C ALA A 38 -3.29 18.45 -12.08
N GLU A 39 -2.03 18.16 -12.40
CA GLU A 39 -1.20 18.96 -13.30
C GLU A 39 -1.26 18.41 -14.73
N LEU A 40 -0.88 19.23 -15.71
CA LEU A 40 -0.75 18.73 -17.08
C LEU A 40 0.35 17.67 -17.12
N PHE A 41 0.09 16.55 -17.80
CA PHE A 41 1.12 15.56 -18.04
C PHE A 41 2.22 16.15 -18.92
N GLU A 42 3.44 16.16 -18.41
CA GLU A 42 4.65 16.49 -19.14
C GLU A 42 5.45 15.20 -19.38
N ASP A 43 6.04 15.08 -20.56
CA ASP A 43 6.89 13.94 -20.87
C ASP A 43 8.04 13.84 -19.87
N VAL A 44 8.20 12.66 -19.27
CA VAL A 44 9.27 12.42 -18.31
C VAL A 44 10.60 12.40 -19.05
N VAL A 45 11.37 13.47 -18.90
CA VAL A 45 12.75 13.53 -19.38
C VAL A 45 13.60 12.63 -18.46
N PRO A 46 14.33 11.64 -19.01
CA PRO A 46 15.20 10.79 -18.20
C PRO A 46 16.19 11.63 -17.40
N ARG A 47 16.19 11.47 -16.07
CA ARG A 47 17.17 12.11 -15.20
C ARG A 47 18.52 11.42 -15.32
N ILE A 48 19.58 12.20 -15.16
CA ILE A 48 20.93 11.65 -15.05
C ILE A 48 21.10 11.14 -13.62
N GLU A 49 21.15 9.82 -13.43
CA GLU A 49 21.39 9.21 -12.13
C GLU A 49 22.88 9.23 -11.77
N ASP A 50 23.20 9.62 -10.53
CA ASP A 50 24.55 9.56 -9.97
C ASP A 50 24.54 8.62 -8.74
N PRO A 51 25.24 7.47 -8.78
CA PRO A 51 25.29 6.51 -7.68
C PRO A 51 26.01 7.04 -6.42
N ASN A 52 26.62 8.22 -6.48
CA ASN A 52 27.27 8.85 -5.32
C ASN A 52 26.33 9.78 -4.54
N VAL A 53 25.17 10.14 -5.11
CA VAL A 53 24.15 10.90 -4.38
C VAL A 53 23.62 10.02 -3.25
N ARG A 54 23.60 10.56 -2.04
CA ARG A 54 23.13 9.85 -0.85
C ARG A 54 21.75 10.30 -0.45
N LEU A 55 20.90 9.33 -0.15
CA LEU A 55 19.57 9.56 0.41
C LEU A 55 19.62 9.37 1.93
N ALA A 56 19.25 10.40 2.67
CA ALA A 56 19.12 10.32 4.12
C ALA A 56 17.88 9.50 4.51
N PRO A 57 17.86 8.85 5.69
CA PRO A 57 16.66 8.20 6.21
C PRO A 57 15.49 9.18 6.30
N LEU A 58 14.28 8.70 6.01
CA LEU A 58 13.08 9.52 6.04
C LEU A 58 12.60 9.74 7.47
N THR A 59 12.26 10.98 7.79
CA THR A 59 11.62 11.35 9.07
C THR A 59 10.10 11.44 8.97
N GLU A 60 9.55 11.34 7.76
CA GLU A 60 8.12 11.32 7.44
C GLU A 60 7.90 10.63 6.09
N PHE A 61 6.66 10.24 5.77
CA PHE A 61 6.37 9.73 4.44
C PHE A 61 6.38 10.88 3.43
N VAL A 62 6.98 10.65 2.26
CA VAL A 62 6.77 11.53 1.12
C VAL A 62 5.31 11.52 0.68
N SER A 63 4.89 12.63 0.10
CA SER A 63 3.54 12.85 -0.39
C SER A 63 3.11 11.79 -1.43
N ASP A 64 1.80 11.65 -1.64
CA ASP A 64 1.31 10.86 -2.78
C ASP A 64 1.80 11.47 -4.10
N LEU A 65 1.96 10.62 -5.10
CA LEU A 65 2.35 11.03 -6.44
C LEU A 65 1.36 12.09 -6.97
N PRO A 66 1.84 13.17 -7.60
CA PRO A 66 0.97 14.20 -8.14
C PRO A 66 0.08 13.60 -9.23
N ASN A 67 -1.20 13.96 -9.19
CA ASN A 67 -2.13 13.55 -10.25
C ASN A 67 -1.77 14.31 -11.52
N THR A 68 -1.87 13.64 -12.67
CA THR A 68 -1.61 14.24 -13.99
C THR A 68 -2.78 13.99 -14.93
N TYR A 69 -2.87 14.77 -16.00
CA TYR A 69 -3.85 14.54 -17.06
C TYR A 69 -3.32 14.92 -18.45
N TYR A 70 -3.79 14.25 -19.51
CA TYR A 70 -3.52 14.64 -20.90
C TYR A 70 -4.54 15.66 -21.42
N HIS A 71 -4.10 16.53 -22.33
CA HIS A 71 -4.98 17.47 -23.03
C HIS A 71 -5.97 16.80 -23.98
N SER A 72 -5.58 15.70 -24.61
CA SER A 72 -6.35 15.08 -25.70
C SER A 72 -7.29 13.99 -25.17
N ASP A 73 -8.57 14.32 -25.04
CA ASP A 73 -9.61 13.31 -24.77
C ASP A 73 -9.65 12.25 -25.88
N GLU A 74 -9.49 12.65 -27.15
CA GLU A 74 -9.53 11.69 -28.26
C GLU A 74 -8.39 10.67 -28.18
N GLY A 75 -7.19 11.09 -27.78
CA GLY A 75 -6.06 10.18 -27.58
C GLY A 75 -6.36 9.14 -26.49
N ILE A 76 -6.82 9.60 -25.33
CA ILE A 76 -7.21 8.72 -24.22
C ILE A 76 -8.35 7.79 -24.63
N ARG A 77 -9.32 8.28 -25.42
CA ARG A 77 -10.41 7.46 -25.93
C ARG A 77 -9.91 6.30 -26.78
N GLN A 78 -8.91 6.53 -27.62
CA GLN A 78 -8.27 5.48 -28.42
C GLN A 78 -7.50 4.48 -27.54
N ASP A 79 -6.81 4.95 -26.50
CA ASP A 79 -6.10 4.08 -25.55
C ASP A 79 -7.07 3.19 -24.77
N ILE A 80 -8.18 3.76 -24.28
CA ILE A 80 -9.27 3.01 -23.63
C ILE A 80 -9.82 1.95 -24.58
N LEU A 81 -10.10 2.32 -25.83
CA LEU A 81 -10.61 1.42 -26.85
C LEU A 81 -9.63 0.28 -27.16
N ALA A 82 -8.33 0.58 -27.25
CA ALA A 82 -7.28 -0.40 -27.45
C ALA A 82 -7.19 -1.38 -26.27
N THR A 83 -7.27 -0.87 -25.02
CA THR A 83 -7.28 -1.70 -23.82
C THR A 83 -8.50 -2.61 -23.76
N ILE A 84 -9.71 -2.10 -24.02
CA ILE A 84 -10.92 -2.94 -24.07
C ILE A 84 -10.76 -4.06 -25.11
N LYS A 85 -10.30 -3.73 -26.32
CA LYS A 85 -10.09 -4.72 -27.39
C LYS A 85 -8.98 -5.73 -27.05
N GLY A 86 -7.95 -5.32 -26.33
CA GLY A 86 -6.85 -6.19 -25.90
C GLY A 86 -7.25 -7.17 -24.78
N LEU A 87 -8.22 -6.79 -23.94
CA LEU A 87 -8.76 -7.64 -22.87
C LEU A 87 -9.81 -8.64 -23.36
N LEU A 88 -10.46 -8.36 -24.49
CA LEU A 88 -11.48 -9.23 -25.08
C LEU A 88 -10.87 -10.20 -26.12
N PRO A 89 -11.55 -11.32 -26.42
CA PRO A 89 -11.12 -12.23 -27.46
C PRO A 89 -10.99 -11.51 -28.82
N PRO A 90 -10.06 -11.92 -29.69
CA PRO A 90 -9.92 -11.33 -31.01
C PRO A 90 -11.24 -11.37 -31.78
N ASN A 91 -11.61 -10.23 -32.39
CA ASN A 91 -12.86 -10.03 -33.14
C ASN A 91 -14.17 -10.05 -32.32
N SER A 92 -14.10 -10.08 -30.99
CA SER A 92 -15.29 -9.89 -30.15
C SER A 92 -15.91 -8.51 -30.35
N THR A 93 -17.24 -8.49 -30.28
CA THR A 93 -17.99 -7.25 -30.20
C THR A 93 -18.28 -6.89 -28.74
N PHE A 94 -18.30 -5.60 -28.45
CA PHE A 94 -18.65 -5.10 -27.13
C PHE A 94 -19.58 -3.89 -27.22
N LYS A 95 -20.26 -3.66 -26.12
CA LYS A 95 -21.16 -2.53 -25.90
C LYS A 95 -20.64 -1.72 -24.72
N THR A 96 -20.79 -0.42 -24.82
CA THR A 96 -20.45 0.51 -23.75
C THR A 96 -21.63 1.41 -23.40
N MET A 97 -21.70 1.85 -22.15
CA MET A 97 -22.69 2.81 -21.69
C MET A 97 -22.12 3.66 -20.56
N ALA A 98 -22.20 4.99 -20.70
CA ALA A 98 -21.82 5.93 -19.65
C ALA A 98 -22.97 6.15 -18.67
N GLY A 99 -22.66 6.28 -17.38
CA GLY A 99 -23.62 6.47 -16.31
C GLY A 99 -24.09 5.18 -15.65
N VAL A 100 -24.56 5.34 -14.42
CA VAL A 100 -25.21 4.26 -13.65
C VAL A 100 -26.71 4.36 -13.87
N LYS A 101 -27.18 3.79 -14.99
CA LYS A 101 -28.59 3.85 -15.44
C LYS A 101 -29.17 2.46 -15.69
N PRO A 102 -29.75 1.81 -14.66
CA PRO A 102 -30.33 0.47 -14.81
C PRO A 102 -31.43 0.38 -15.87
N ASP A 103 -32.22 1.43 -16.10
CA ASP A 103 -33.29 1.43 -17.11
C ASP A 103 -32.78 1.45 -18.56
N LYS A 104 -31.49 1.72 -18.76
CA LYS A 104 -30.85 1.87 -20.08
C LYS A 104 -30.02 0.66 -20.52
N VAL A 105 -29.80 -0.30 -19.63
CA VAL A 105 -29.14 -1.57 -19.96
C VAL A 105 -30.16 -2.68 -20.25
N PRO A 106 -29.77 -3.74 -20.98
CA PRO A 106 -30.59 -4.94 -21.14
C PRO A 106 -31.05 -5.53 -19.81
N ASP A 107 -32.23 -6.16 -19.78
CA ASP A 107 -32.85 -6.69 -18.55
C ASP A 107 -31.92 -7.55 -17.69
N PHE A 108 -31.07 -8.36 -18.32
CA PHE A 108 -30.14 -9.24 -17.63
C PHE A 108 -28.99 -8.50 -16.89
N LEU A 109 -28.68 -7.26 -17.27
CA LEU A 109 -27.64 -6.44 -16.61
C LEU A 109 -28.22 -5.50 -15.55
N LYS A 110 -29.53 -5.27 -15.53
CA LYS A 110 -30.16 -4.34 -14.57
C LYS A 110 -29.80 -4.64 -13.12
N PRO A 111 -29.82 -5.91 -12.65
CA PRO A 111 -29.44 -6.22 -11.27
C PRO A 111 -27.99 -5.85 -10.96
N PHE A 112 -27.07 -6.05 -11.91
CA PHE A 112 -25.66 -5.70 -11.73
C PHE A 112 -25.45 -4.18 -11.66
N VAL A 113 -26.08 -3.41 -12.56
CA VAL A 113 -25.96 -1.94 -12.53
C VAL A 113 -26.57 -1.37 -11.24
N GLN A 114 -27.67 -1.95 -10.75
CA GLN A 114 -28.26 -1.59 -9.45
C GLN A 114 -27.33 -1.94 -8.28
N ASP A 115 -26.66 -3.10 -8.33
CA ASP A 115 -25.68 -3.48 -7.32
C ASP A 115 -24.48 -2.51 -7.30
N ILE A 116 -24.01 -2.05 -8.46
CA ILE A 116 -22.97 -1.03 -8.55
C ILE A 116 -23.43 0.31 -7.97
N GLU A 117 -24.66 0.74 -8.29
CA GLU A 117 -25.27 1.95 -7.71
C GLU A 117 -25.31 1.87 -6.18
N TYR A 118 -25.79 0.76 -5.66
CA TYR A 118 -25.82 0.50 -4.22
C TYR A 118 -24.41 0.52 -3.62
N ASN A 119 -23.42 -0.13 -4.24
CA ASN A 119 -22.05 -0.16 -3.75
C ASN A 119 -21.36 1.21 -3.76
N LEU A 120 -21.71 2.09 -4.70
CA LEU A 120 -21.25 3.50 -4.70
C LEU A 120 -21.81 4.25 -3.48
N GLU A 121 -23.06 4.01 -3.10
CA GLU A 121 -23.64 4.60 -1.89
C GLU A 121 -23.01 4.02 -0.61
N GLN A 122 -22.80 2.71 -0.58
CA GLN A 122 -22.16 2.05 0.55
C GLN A 122 -20.70 2.49 0.71
N LEU A 123 -19.99 2.78 -0.39
CA LEU A 123 -18.63 3.35 -0.35
C LEU A 123 -18.62 4.68 0.39
N MET A 124 -19.60 5.55 0.16
CA MET A 124 -19.69 6.84 0.86
C MET A 124 -19.86 6.66 2.38
N ASN A 125 -20.76 5.76 2.79
CA ASN A 125 -20.98 5.43 4.20
C ASN A 125 -19.72 4.81 4.86
N PHE A 126 -19.05 3.93 4.11
CA PHE A 126 -17.79 3.32 4.51
C PHE A 126 -16.70 4.38 4.70
N ALA A 127 -16.58 5.31 3.75
CA ALA A 127 -15.61 6.39 3.82
C ALA A 127 -15.89 7.35 4.97
N ASP A 128 -17.15 7.70 5.24
CA ASP A 128 -17.52 8.51 6.41
C ASP A 128 -17.09 7.87 7.73
N SER A 129 -17.39 6.58 7.88
CA SER A 129 -17.02 5.81 9.07
C SER A 129 -15.51 5.73 9.24
N GLY A 130 -14.79 5.48 8.14
CA GLY A 130 -13.33 5.40 8.14
C GLY A 130 -12.64 6.72 8.40
N ILE A 131 -13.10 7.81 7.78
CA ILE A 131 -12.57 9.15 8.01
C ILE A 131 -12.71 9.52 9.48
N ALA A 132 -13.91 9.36 10.06
CA ALA A 132 -14.13 9.66 11.47
C ALA A 132 -13.24 8.82 12.40
N MET A 133 -13.07 7.53 12.09
CA MET A 133 -12.19 6.64 12.85
C MET A 133 -10.72 7.06 12.78
N LEU A 134 -10.18 7.29 11.58
CA LEU A 134 -8.78 7.65 11.37
C LEU A 134 -8.48 9.07 11.90
N GLU A 135 -9.40 10.02 11.74
CA GLU A 135 -9.29 11.35 12.35
C GLU A 135 -9.26 11.26 13.87
N LYS A 136 -10.11 10.43 14.47
CA LYS A 136 -10.08 10.21 15.93
C LYS A 136 -8.72 9.65 16.37
N LEU A 137 -8.18 8.65 15.68
CA LEU A 137 -6.85 8.09 16.01
C LEU A 137 -5.75 9.17 15.97
N LEU A 138 -5.78 10.05 14.97
CA LEU A 138 -4.80 11.15 14.88
C LEU A 138 -5.07 12.28 15.87
N LEU A 139 -6.34 12.58 16.15
CA LEU A 139 -6.74 13.63 17.08
C LEU A 139 -6.38 13.25 18.51
N ASP A 140 -6.66 12.00 18.92
CA ASP A 140 -6.26 11.45 20.22
C ASP A 140 -4.74 11.66 20.39
N LYS A 141 -3.93 11.34 19.37
CA LYS A 141 -2.48 11.62 19.37
C LYS A 141 -2.12 13.11 19.46
N THR A 142 -2.79 14.01 18.75
CA THR A 142 -2.44 15.45 18.74
C THR A 142 -2.90 16.22 19.97
N THR A 143 -4.06 15.84 20.52
CA THR A 143 -4.58 16.40 21.78
C THR A 143 -3.68 15.95 22.92
N GLU A 144 -3.29 14.68 22.90
CA GLU A 144 -2.26 14.13 23.77
C GLU A 144 -0.90 14.81 23.54
N LYS A 145 -0.44 15.09 22.31
CA LYS A 145 0.83 15.83 22.06
C LYS A 145 0.79 17.29 22.53
N ALA A 146 -0.36 17.96 22.48
CA ALA A 146 -0.53 19.32 22.99
C ALA A 146 -0.53 19.35 24.53
N GLU A 147 -1.14 18.34 25.14
CA GLU A 147 -1.06 18.07 26.57
C GLU A 147 0.36 17.59 26.96
N LEU A 148 1.01 16.83 26.08
CA LEU A 148 2.38 16.35 26.19
C LEU A 148 3.36 17.50 26.08
N ASN A 149 3.11 18.52 25.27
CA ASN A 149 3.96 19.71 25.19
C ASN A 149 3.80 20.62 26.42
N LYS A 150 2.61 20.66 27.03
CA LYS A 150 2.44 21.14 28.42
C LYS A 150 3.20 20.23 29.42
N ILE A 151 3.37 18.94 29.11
CA ILE A 151 4.16 17.94 29.85
C ILE A 151 5.65 17.84 29.39
N VAL A 152 6.09 18.57 28.37
CA VAL A 152 7.52 18.63 27.95
C VAL A 152 8.13 19.92 28.49
N ALA A 153 7.33 20.94 28.76
CA ALA A 153 7.61 21.86 29.88
C ALA A 153 7.75 21.11 31.22
N LYS A 154 7.19 19.89 31.31
CA LYS A 154 7.35 18.92 32.40
C LYS A 154 8.51 17.93 32.11
N ALA A 155 9.41 18.13 31.14
CA ALA A 155 10.72 17.42 31.09
C ALA A 155 11.66 17.86 32.25
N GLU A 156 11.30 18.97 32.91
CA GLU A 156 11.74 19.32 34.26
C GLU A 156 11.24 18.32 35.34
N VAL A 157 10.41 17.33 34.98
CA VAL A 157 9.75 16.36 35.87
C VAL A 157 10.43 15.04 36.07
N ASP A 158 11.30 14.55 35.19
CA ASP A 158 12.16 13.45 35.63
C ASP A 158 13.16 13.93 36.70
N LYS A 159 13.55 15.21 36.62
CA LYS A 159 14.34 15.90 37.65
C LYS A 159 13.52 16.22 38.90
N THR A 160 12.25 16.63 38.75
CA THR A 160 11.39 16.94 39.89
C THR A 160 10.64 15.75 40.49
N VAL A 161 10.54 14.58 39.84
CA VAL A 161 10.06 13.32 40.45
C VAL A 161 11.13 12.76 41.37
N ALA A 162 12.38 12.69 40.90
CA ALA A 162 13.50 12.35 41.76
C ALA A 162 13.65 13.33 42.94
N LYS A 163 13.45 14.64 42.69
CA LYS A 163 13.42 15.65 43.75
C LYS A 163 12.20 15.52 44.66
N ALA A 164 11.00 15.23 44.14
CA ALA A 164 9.76 15.13 44.91
C ALA A 164 9.70 13.86 45.77
N GLU A 165 10.30 12.75 45.34
CA GLU A 165 10.49 11.58 46.19
C GLU A 165 11.43 11.89 47.36
N VAL A 166 12.49 12.65 47.12
CA VAL A 166 13.40 13.16 48.16
C VAL A 166 12.68 14.16 49.08
N ASP A 167 11.97 15.15 48.52
CA ASP A 167 11.24 16.18 49.28
C ASP A 167 10.09 15.55 50.10
N LYS A 168 9.43 14.50 49.61
CA LYS A 168 8.44 13.71 50.37
C LYS A 168 9.08 12.95 51.52
N ALA A 169 10.24 12.33 51.30
CA ALA A 169 10.97 11.65 52.36
C ALA A 169 11.46 12.65 53.44
N VAL A 170 11.90 13.84 53.02
CA VAL A 170 12.31 14.94 53.90
C VAL A 170 11.10 15.50 54.66
N ALA A 171 9.99 15.81 54.00
CA ALA A 171 8.79 16.34 54.64
C ALA A 171 8.19 15.34 55.64
N LYS A 172 8.25 14.03 55.34
CA LYS A 172 7.85 12.99 56.29
C LYS A 172 8.76 12.97 57.54
N ALA A 173 10.07 13.11 57.36
CA ALA A 173 11.01 13.20 58.47
C ALA A 173 10.83 14.49 59.30
N GLU A 174 10.50 15.62 58.66
CA GLU A 174 10.18 16.88 59.35
C GLU A 174 8.88 16.80 60.14
N VAL A 175 7.86 16.11 59.63
CA VAL A 175 6.63 15.81 60.39
C VAL A 175 6.96 14.92 61.58
N ASP A 176 7.75 13.87 61.41
CA ASP A 176 8.14 12.97 62.51
C ASP A 176 8.91 13.73 63.61
N ASP A 177 9.82 14.64 63.25
CA ASP A 177 10.54 15.53 64.19
C ASP A 177 9.61 16.53 64.89
N ALA A 178 8.69 17.16 64.16
CA ALA A 178 7.72 18.10 64.72
C ALA A 178 6.73 17.41 65.67
N VAL A 179 6.28 16.19 65.33
CA VAL A 179 5.46 15.35 66.22
C VAL A 179 6.22 15.03 67.50
N ALA A 180 7.49 14.64 67.39
CA ALA A 180 8.33 14.39 68.56
C ALA A 180 8.41 15.64 69.45
N LYS A 181 8.69 16.82 68.89
CA LYS A 181 8.74 18.10 69.64
C LYS A 181 7.44 18.42 70.36
N VAL A 182 6.28 18.20 69.75
CA VAL A 182 4.97 18.37 70.40
C VAL A 182 4.80 17.44 71.62
N GLN A 183 5.33 16.22 71.54
CA GLN A 183 5.20 15.23 72.62
C GLN A 183 6.08 15.55 73.85
N ILE A 184 7.21 16.23 73.65
CA ILE A 184 8.16 16.59 74.73
C ILE A 184 7.97 18.01 75.27
N ALA A 185 7.14 18.85 74.63
CA ALA A 185 6.90 20.21 75.08
C ALA A 185 6.13 20.24 76.43
N GLU A 186 6.74 20.84 77.46
CA GLU A 186 6.19 20.84 78.83
C GLU A 186 5.37 22.09 79.17
N SER A 187 5.70 23.25 78.59
CA SER A 187 5.01 24.51 78.87
C SER A 187 3.89 24.81 77.86
N THR A 188 2.92 25.62 78.29
CA THR A 188 1.75 25.99 77.46
C THR A 188 2.16 26.76 76.20
N LEU A 189 3.21 27.59 76.30
CA LEU A 189 3.73 28.36 75.18
C LEU A 189 4.52 27.47 74.21
N ASP A 190 5.33 26.55 74.74
CA ASP A 190 6.13 25.63 73.92
C ASP A 190 5.23 24.63 73.17
N LYS A 191 4.14 24.19 73.78
CA LYS A 191 3.13 23.37 73.10
C LYS A 191 2.45 24.12 71.96
N ALA A 192 2.14 25.40 72.14
CA ALA A 192 1.50 26.22 71.10
C ALA A 192 2.45 26.45 69.90
N ILE A 193 3.75 26.68 70.17
CA ILE A 193 4.78 26.82 69.14
C ILE A 193 4.99 25.50 68.40
N ALA A 194 5.19 24.39 69.13
CA ALA A 194 5.39 23.08 68.53
C ALA A 194 4.17 22.61 67.72
N GLN A 195 2.95 22.93 68.17
CA GLN A 195 1.73 22.65 67.40
C GLN A 195 1.61 23.48 66.13
N ALA A 196 2.08 24.73 66.13
CA ALA A 196 2.13 25.56 64.92
C ALA A 196 3.16 25.01 63.92
N GLU A 197 4.34 24.60 64.39
CA GLU A 197 5.38 23.95 63.58
C GLU A 197 4.90 22.63 62.98
N LEU A 198 4.21 21.79 63.76
CA LEU A 198 3.62 20.55 63.27
C LEU A 198 2.56 20.81 62.19
N LYS A 199 1.72 21.83 62.37
CA LYS A 199 0.68 22.18 61.40
C LYS A 199 1.27 22.66 60.08
N GLU A 200 2.38 23.40 60.15
CA GLU A 200 3.14 23.82 58.97
C GLU A 200 3.84 22.65 58.27
N ALA A 201 4.45 21.75 59.04
CA ALA A 201 5.11 20.54 58.50
C ALA A 201 4.12 19.60 57.82
N VAL A 202 2.94 19.37 58.42
CA VAL A 202 1.88 18.55 57.83
C VAL A 202 1.35 19.18 56.54
N ALA A 203 1.13 20.50 56.51
CA ALA A 203 0.70 21.19 55.29
C ALA A 203 1.74 21.08 54.16
N LYS A 204 3.03 21.14 54.47
CA LYS A 204 4.11 20.92 53.50
C LYS A 204 4.13 19.47 52.97
N ALA A 205 3.92 18.48 53.85
CA ALA A 205 3.87 17.08 53.47
C ALA A 205 2.64 16.73 52.61
N GLU A 206 1.47 17.28 52.92
CA GLU A 206 0.24 17.12 52.12
C GLU A 206 0.39 17.74 50.74
N GLN A 207 0.99 18.93 50.65
CA GLN A 207 1.28 19.59 49.38
C GLN A 207 2.28 18.78 48.53
N ALA A 208 3.32 18.22 49.15
CA ALA A 208 4.31 17.38 48.46
C ALA A 208 3.69 16.05 47.95
N GLN A 209 2.78 15.45 48.73
CA GLN A 209 2.05 14.25 48.34
C GLN A 209 1.08 14.51 47.17
N PHE A 210 0.36 15.64 47.20
CA PHE A 210 -0.54 16.07 46.12
C PHE A 210 0.19 16.26 44.78
N GLU A 211 1.36 16.91 44.78
CA GLU A 211 2.15 17.11 43.56
C GLU A 211 2.74 15.79 43.02
N LEU A 212 3.07 14.83 43.89
CA LEU A 212 3.53 13.50 43.47
C LEU A 212 2.40 12.67 42.84
N ASP A 213 1.20 12.67 43.45
CA ASP A 213 0.05 11.92 42.92
C ASP A 213 -0.39 12.46 41.55
N LYS A 214 -0.35 13.78 41.37
CA LYS A 214 -0.55 14.47 40.08
C LYS A 214 0.54 14.12 39.05
N ALA A 215 1.79 13.99 39.47
CA ALA A 215 2.89 13.59 38.59
C ALA A 215 2.74 12.14 38.10
N ILE A 216 2.29 11.22 38.97
CA ILE A 216 2.04 9.80 38.69
C ILE A 216 0.80 9.60 37.80
N GLU A 217 -0.27 10.36 38.00
CA GLU A 217 -1.46 10.35 37.12
C GLU A 217 -1.12 10.72 35.67
N LEU A 218 -0.25 11.72 35.49
CA LEU A 218 0.18 12.18 34.16
C LEU A 218 1.06 11.19 33.39
N VAL A 219 1.65 10.18 34.06
CA VAL A 219 2.42 9.09 33.41
C VAL A 219 1.50 7.94 32.97
N LYS A 220 0.27 7.85 33.50
CA LYS A 220 -0.69 6.79 33.18
C LYS A 220 -1.47 7.00 31.86
N PHE A 221 -1.24 8.11 31.15
CA PHE A 221 -2.02 8.51 29.97
C PHE A 221 -1.36 8.31 28.60
N ASP A 222 -0.23 7.62 28.51
CA ASP A 222 0.46 7.44 27.21
C ASP A 222 -0.03 6.19 26.45
N LYS A 223 -1.24 6.25 25.88
CA LYS A 223 -1.69 5.21 24.94
C LYS A 223 -1.14 5.52 23.56
N THR A 224 0.12 5.16 23.33
CA THR A 224 0.77 5.22 22.01
C THR A 224 -0.09 4.57 20.93
N LEU A 225 -0.06 5.08 19.68
CA LEU A 225 -0.92 4.57 18.60
C LEU A 225 -0.71 3.07 18.40
N SER A 226 0.52 2.58 18.55
CA SER A 226 0.87 1.15 18.52
C SER A 226 0.09 0.29 19.52
N GLN A 227 -0.42 0.85 20.62
CA GLN A 227 -1.25 0.14 21.59
C GLN A 227 -2.73 0.12 21.24
N SER A 228 -3.19 0.95 20.28
CA SER A 228 -4.55 0.90 19.74
C SER A 228 -4.80 -0.44 19.01
N LYS A 229 -6.06 -0.80 18.77
CA LYS A 229 -6.38 -2.01 18.01
C LYS A 229 -5.80 -1.93 16.60
N GLU A 230 -5.90 -0.76 16.00
CA GLU A 230 -5.47 -0.42 14.64
C GLU A 230 -3.93 -0.32 14.56
N GLY A 231 -3.27 0.26 15.57
CA GLY A 231 -1.80 0.25 15.64
C GLY A 231 -1.22 -1.14 15.86
N LYS A 232 -1.89 -2.00 16.64
CA LYS A 232 -1.52 -3.43 16.76
C LYS A 232 -1.70 -4.17 15.44
N TYR A 233 -2.79 -3.90 14.72
CA TYR A 233 -3.02 -4.43 13.37
C TYR A 233 -1.86 -4.03 12.43
N LEU A 234 -1.51 -2.75 12.37
CA LEU A 234 -0.42 -2.25 11.50
C LEU A 234 0.95 -2.78 11.92
N THR A 235 1.21 -2.89 13.23
CA THR A 235 2.45 -3.50 13.77
C THR A 235 2.57 -4.95 13.34
N LYS A 236 1.48 -5.73 13.43
CA LYS A 236 1.45 -7.14 13.01
C LYS A 236 1.63 -7.27 11.50
N LEU A 237 0.91 -6.47 10.72
CA LEU A 237 0.97 -6.46 9.25
C LEU A 237 2.39 -6.21 8.74
N PHE A 238 3.01 -5.13 9.20
CA PHE A 238 4.34 -4.73 8.76
C PHE A 238 5.45 -5.44 9.53
N SER A 239 5.14 -6.24 10.55
CA SER A 239 6.14 -6.91 11.40
C SER A 239 7.21 -5.90 11.88
N ILE A 240 6.74 -4.77 12.42
CA ILE A 240 7.60 -3.68 12.90
C ILE A 240 8.11 -4.05 14.29
N ASP A 241 9.42 -3.97 14.50
CA ASP A 241 10.01 -4.16 15.83
C ASP A 241 9.72 -2.92 16.71
N GLU A 242 9.61 -3.12 18.03
CA GLU A 242 9.34 -2.06 19.02
C GLU A 242 10.50 -1.04 19.08
N THR A 243 10.48 -0.08 18.16
CA THR A 243 11.52 0.93 17.90
C THR A 243 10.88 2.31 17.74
N PRO A 244 11.62 3.42 17.91
CA PRO A 244 11.07 4.77 17.71
C PRO A 244 10.43 4.98 16.32
N SER A 245 10.87 4.26 15.30
CA SER A 245 10.29 4.30 13.95
C SER A 245 8.91 3.65 13.85
N GLN A 246 8.51 2.82 14.82
CA GLN A 246 7.20 2.15 14.84
C GLN A 246 6.06 3.17 14.90
N GLU A 247 6.11 4.09 15.86
CA GLU A 247 5.10 5.13 16.00
C GLU A 247 5.04 6.03 14.77
N LEU A 248 6.20 6.31 14.17
CA LEU A 248 6.27 7.09 12.95
C LEU A 248 5.57 6.36 11.79
N ILE A 249 5.92 5.11 11.52
CA ILE A 249 5.33 4.31 10.43
C ILE A 249 3.81 4.19 10.60
N ILE A 250 3.34 3.89 11.81
CA ILE A 250 1.89 3.78 12.09
C ILE A 250 1.19 5.12 11.83
N THR A 251 1.76 6.21 12.32
CA THR A 251 1.17 7.55 12.17
C THR A 251 1.10 7.98 10.71
N GLU A 252 2.20 7.83 9.98
CA GLU A 252 2.28 8.23 8.59
C GLU A 252 1.39 7.33 7.70
N THR A 253 1.25 6.05 8.04
CA THR A 253 0.28 5.15 7.39
C THR A 253 -1.14 5.65 7.58
N ILE A 254 -1.55 5.96 8.83
CA ILE A 254 -2.90 6.46 9.13
C ILE A 254 -3.18 7.77 8.40
N LYS A 255 -2.22 8.72 8.40
CA LYS A 255 -2.35 9.99 7.66
C LYS A 255 -2.54 9.77 6.16
N LYS A 256 -1.72 8.91 5.56
CA LYS A 256 -1.76 8.62 4.12
C LYS A 256 -3.10 7.98 3.73
N LEU A 257 -3.55 6.98 4.49
CA LEU A 257 -4.84 6.32 4.26
C LEU A 257 -6.02 7.27 4.46
N LEU A 258 -5.98 8.13 5.48
CA LEU A 258 -7.01 9.14 5.74
C LEU A 258 -7.12 10.12 4.56
N ASN A 259 -5.99 10.66 4.11
CA ASN A 259 -5.95 11.59 2.98
C ASN A 259 -6.55 10.96 1.72
N ARG A 260 -6.15 9.73 1.39
CA ARG A 260 -6.67 8.99 0.23
C ARG A 260 -8.16 8.73 0.34
N LEU A 261 -8.63 8.26 1.50
CA LEU A 261 -10.06 7.98 1.71
C LEU A 261 -10.92 9.23 1.56
N LYS A 262 -10.45 10.39 2.05
CA LYS A 262 -11.10 11.69 1.83
C LYS A 262 -11.19 12.02 0.34
N LYS A 263 -10.06 11.95 -0.38
CA LYS A 263 -10.03 12.25 -1.82
C LYS A 263 -10.91 11.29 -2.62
N THR A 264 -10.92 9.99 -2.31
CA THR A 264 -11.78 8.99 -2.95
C THR A 264 -13.26 9.27 -2.69
N LYS A 265 -13.63 9.62 -1.45
CA LYS A 265 -15.00 10.00 -1.09
C LYS A 265 -15.46 11.23 -1.89
N ASP A 266 -14.65 12.28 -1.92
CA ASP A 266 -14.99 13.51 -2.63
C ASP A 266 -15.11 13.27 -4.14
N PHE A 267 -14.26 12.42 -4.70
CA PHE A 267 -14.34 11.99 -6.10
C PHE A 267 -15.66 11.31 -6.45
N TYR A 268 -16.08 10.30 -5.67
CA TYR A 268 -17.34 9.59 -5.94
C TYR A 268 -18.58 10.41 -5.59
N LYS A 269 -18.49 11.31 -4.60
CA LYS A 269 -19.52 12.33 -4.35
C LYS A 269 -19.72 13.20 -5.60
N GLN A 270 -18.62 13.72 -6.15
CA GLN A 270 -18.70 14.56 -7.35
C GLN A 270 -19.21 13.78 -8.56
N SER A 271 -18.78 12.52 -8.70
CA SER A 271 -19.30 11.61 -9.73
C SER A 271 -20.82 11.48 -9.64
N LYS A 272 -21.37 11.29 -8.42
CA LYS A 272 -22.82 11.22 -8.18
C LYS A 272 -23.55 12.51 -8.56
N GLU A 273 -23.01 13.67 -8.17
CA GLU A 273 -23.56 14.99 -8.53
C GLU A 273 -23.59 15.21 -10.05
N TRP A 274 -22.73 14.52 -10.78
CA TRP A 274 -22.64 14.54 -12.24
C TRP A 274 -23.27 13.30 -12.90
N ASP A 275 -24.22 12.66 -12.21
CA ASP A 275 -25.00 11.53 -12.73
C ASP A 275 -24.14 10.33 -13.16
N TYR A 276 -22.98 10.20 -12.53
CA TYR A 276 -21.96 9.18 -12.80
C TYR A 276 -21.53 9.11 -14.27
N GLU A 277 -21.55 10.21 -15.00
CA GLU A 277 -21.18 10.26 -16.42
C GLU A 277 -19.77 9.73 -16.72
N ASN A 278 -18.87 9.74 -15.73
CA ASN A 278 -17.52 9.21 -15.81
C ASN A 278 -17.45 7.69 -15.58
N ILE A 279 -18.52 7.03 -15.13
CA ILE A 279 -18.55 5.57 -14.99
C ILE A 279 -19.00 4.96 -16.31
N LEU A 280 -18.15 4.10 -16.88
CA LEU A 280 -18.39 3.43 -18.15
C LEU A 280 -18.60 1.93 -17.93
N PHE A 281 -19.78 1.42 -18.23
CA PHE A 281 -20.03 -0.02 -18.27
C PHE A 281 -19.62 -0.60 -19.61
N VAL A 282 -18.92 -1.73 -19.58
CA VAL A 282 -18.52 -2.50 -20.76
C VAL A 282 -19.05 -3.91 -20.64
N TRP A 283 -19.69 -4.42 -21.70
CA TRP A 283 -20.06 -5.82 -21.79
C TRP A 283 -19.92 -6.37 -23.21
N SER A 284 -19.49 -7.64 -23.32
CA SER A 284 -19.16 -8.28 -24.59
C SER A 284 -20.21 -9.30 -25.05
N ASP A 285 -20.02 -9.84 -26.26
CA ASP A 285 -20.74 -11.00 -26.76
C ASP A 285 -20.35 -12.33 -26.06
N ALA A 286 -19.28 -12.34 -25.25
CA ALA A 286 -18.90 -13.49 -24.43
C ALA A 286 -19.85 -13.71 -23.23
N PHE A 287 -20.75 -12.75 -22.98
CA PHE A 287 -21.79 -12.82 -21.96
C PHE A 287 -22.97 -13.65 -22.44
N VAL A 288 -22.94 -14.95 -22.14
CA VAL A 288 -23.89 -15.93 -22.69
C VAL A 288 -24.88 -16.41 -21.62
N LYS A 289 -26.13 -16.61 -22.03
CA LYS A 289 -27.15 -17.24 -21.18
C LYS A 289 -26.78 -18.70 -20.98
N LYS A 290 -26.69 -19.15 -19.73
CA LYS A 290 -26.40 -20.55 -19.42
C LYS A 290 -27.57 -21.42 -19.85
N GLU A 291 -27.28 -22.50 -20.56
CA GLU A 291 -28.29 -23.42 -21.05
C GLU A 291 -29.15 -23.97 -19.91
N GLY A 292 -30.48 -23.92 -20.07
CA GLY A 292 -31.44 -24.37 -19.06
C GLY A 292 -31.54 -23.46 -17.81
N SER A 293 -30.98 -22.26 -17.83
CA SER A 293 -31.00 -21.32 -16.70
C SER A 293 -31.30 -19.89 -17.15
N ASP A 294 -31.86 -19.06 -16.27
CA ASP A 294 -31.98 -17.60 -16.49
C ASP A 294 -30.71 -16.82 -16.12
N VAL A 295 -29.66 -17.52 -15.70
CA VAL A 295 -28.36 -16.93 -15.33
C VAL A 295 -27.51 -16.71 -16.57
N TYR A 296 -26.90 -15.53 -16.66
CA TYR A 296 -25.88 -15.22 -17.65
C TYR A 296 -24.49 -15.36 -17.05
N VAL A 297 -23.57 -15.90 -17.83
CA VAL A 297 -22.17 -16.08 -17.44
C VAL A 297 -21.24 -15.63 -18.55
N SER A 298 -20.07 -15.14 -18.18
CA SER A 298 -19.01 -14.77 -19.12
C SER A 298 -18.01 -15.91 -19.30
N THR A 299 -17.64 -16.13 -20.56
CA THR A 299 -16.62 -17.12 -20.97
C THR A 299 -15.23 -16.52 -21.10
N LEU A 300 -15.00 -15.33 -20.55
CA LEU A 300 -13.71 -14.65 -20.59
C LEU A 300 -12.66 -15.28 -19.67
N ASN A 301 -11.42 -14.82 -19.84
CA ASN A 301 -10.29 -15.24 -19.01
C ASN A 301 -10.56 -14.84 -17.53
N PRO A 302 -10.40 -15.76 -16.56
CA PRO A 302 -10.52 -15.44 -15.14
C PRO A 302 -9.62 -14.30 -14.63
N THR A 303 -8.52 -14.00 -15.33
CA THR A 303 -7.61 -12.91 -14.99
C THR A 303 -8.06 -11.54 -15.51
N MET A 304 -9.25 -11.44 -16.11
CA MET A 304 -9.78 -10.16 -16.59
C MET A 304 -10.00 -9.21 -15.40
N PRO A 305 -9.50 -7.97 -15.48
CA PRO A 305 -9.70 -6.99 -14.42
C PRO A 305 -11.17 -6.64 -14.28
N LYS A 306 -11.56 -6.26 -13.05
CA LYS A 306 -12.97 -5.92 -12.75
C LYS A 306 -13.36 -4.55 -13.24
N ALA A 307 -12.43 -3.61 -13.05
CA ALA A 307 -12.48 -2.31 -13.63
C ALA A 307 -11.06 -1.91 -14.03
N VAL A 308 -10.95 -0.83 -14.80
CA VAL A 308 -9.68 -0.16 -15.07
C VAL A 308 -9.90 1.34 -15.11
N VAL A 309 -8.88 2.09 -14.74
CA VAL A 309 -8.79 3.53 -14.91
C VAL A 309 -7.50 3.92 -15.61
N PHE A 310 -7.50 5.11 -16.17
CA PHE A 310 -6.30 5.74 -16.72
C PHE A 310 -6.05 6.98 -15.86
N PRO A 311 -5.04 7.00 -14.98
CA PRO A 311 -4.80 8.14 -14.07
C PRO A 311 -4.65 9.50 -14.77
N VAL A 312 -4.18 9.44 -16.03
CA VAL A 312 -3.98 10.56 -16.95
C VAL A 312 -5.22 10.94 -17.77
N ASP A 313 -6.33 10.21 -17.62
CA ASP A 313 -7.60 10.57 -18.25
C ASP A 313 -8.16 11.84 -17.60
N GLY A 314 -8.24 12.90 -18.38
CA GLY A 314 -8.82 14.16 -17.95
C GLY A 314 -10.29 14.03 -17.52
N GLU A 315 -11.03 13.10 -18.14
CA GLU A 315 -12.45 12.86 -17.84
C GLU A 315 -12.66 11.84 -16.71
N CYS A 316 -11.57 11.31 -16.13
CA CYS A 316 -11.56 10.41 -14.98
C CYS A 316 -12.48 9.19 -15.15
N ARG A 317 -12.48 8.56 -16.33
CA ARG A 317 -13.39 7.46 -16.60
C ARG A 317 -13.02 6.21 -15.79
N VAL A 318 -14.00 5.66 -15.09
CA VAL A 318 -13.92 4.36 -14.42
C VAL A 318 -14.62 3.32 -15.28
N ILE A 319 -13.85 2.40 -15.85
CA ILE A 319 -14.35 1.44 -16.84
C ILE A 319 -14.63 0.12 -16.13
N ILE A 320 -15.90 -0.23 -15.97
CA ILE A 320 -16.36 -1.43 -15.25
C ILE A 320 -16.76 -2.51 -16.26
N PHE A 321 -16.12 -3.67 -16.18
CA PHE A 321 -16.39 -4.80 -17.07
C PHE A 321 -17.45 -5.73 -16.47
N ALA A 322 -18.69 -5.66 -16.96
CA ALA A 322 -19.76 -6.53 -16.48
C ALA A 322 -19.42 -8.03 -16.64
N ASP A 323 -18.73 -8.39 -17.73
CA ASP A 323 -18.24 -9.75 -17.98
C ASP A 323 -17.42 -10.31 -16.84
N SER A 324 -16.48 -9.51 -16.33
CA SER A 324 -15.55 -9.93 -15.28
C SER A 324 -16.27 -10.25 -13.96
N TYR A 325 -17.40 -9.61 -13.67
CA TYR A 325 -18.21 -9.87 -12.47
C TYR A 325 -19.07 -11.13 -12.58
N HIS A 326 -19.23 -11.69 -13.78
CA HIS A 326 -20.06 -12.87 -14.02
C HIS A 326 -19.28 -14.00 -14.70
N LEU A 327 -17.97 -14.08 -14.47
CA LEU A 327 -17.13 -15.17 -14.97
C LEU A 327 -17.70 -16.53 -14.56
N ASP A 328 -17.66 -17.50 -15.48
CA ASP A 328 -18.10 -18.87 -15.18
C ASP A 328 -17.19 -19.50 -14.10
N PRO A 329 -17.73 -19.82 -12.91
CA PRO A 329 -16.95 -20.38 -11.81
C PRO A 329 -16.42 -21.80 -12.09
N GLN A 330 -16.80 -22.43 -13.20
CA GLN A 330 -16.21 -23.70 -13.65
C GLN A 330 -14.83 -23.51 -14.29
N ARG A 331 -14.47 -22.31 -14.75
CA ARG A 331 -13.18 -22.06 -15.41
C ARG A 331 -12.01 -22.01 -14.44
N ALA A 332 -12.28 -21.67 -13.18
CA ALA A 332 -11.31 -21.65 -12.09
C ALA A 332 -12.00 -22.11 -10.80
N PRO A 333 -12.31 -23.42 -10.69
CA PRO A 333 -13.20 -23.95 -9.66
C PRO A 333 -12.66 -23.81 -8.24
N ASP A 334 -11.35 -23.66 -8.07
CA ASP A 334 -10.67 -23.56 -6.78
C ASP A 334 -10.53 -22.11 -6.28
N TYR A 335 -10.84 -21.12 -7.12
CA TYR A 335 -10.67 -19.71 -6.84
C TYR A 335 -12.00 -18.99 -6.72
N GLU A 336 -12.03 -17.97 -5.87
CA GLU A 336 -13.13 -17.01 -5.81
C GLU A 336 -12.94 -15.96 -6.90
N LEU A 337 -13.87 -15.93 -7.85
CA LEU A 337 -13.82 -15.04 -9.01
C LEU A 337 -14.64 -13.77 -8.82
N THR A 338 -15.46 -13.71 -7.77
CA THR A 338 -16.24 -12.52 -7.43
C THR A 338 -15.50 -11.68 -6.40
N ILE A 339 -15.53 -10.36 -6.58
CA ILE A 339 -15.03 -9.39 -5.61
C ILE A 339 -16.16 -8.41 -5.30
N ARG A 340 -16.14 -7.85 -4.09
CA ARG A 340 -17.08 -6.80 -3.71
C ARG A 340 -16.86 -5.59 -4.63
N PRO A 341 -17.91 -5.06 -5.28
CA PRO A 341 -17.74 -3.89 -6.14
C PRO A 341 -17.21 -2.66 -5.40
N SER A 342 -17.58 -2.48 -4.13
CA SER A 342 -17.03 -1.41 -3.30
C SER A 342 -15.50 -1.47 -3.16
N SER A 343 -14.91 -2.66 -3.03
CA SER A 343 -13.45 -2.83 -2.99
C SER A 343 -12.81 -2.43 -4.31
N THR A 344 -13.38 -2.84 -5.45
CA THR A 344 -12.93 -2.39 -6.77
C THR A 344 -13.02 -0.87 -6.90
N LEU A 345 -14.13 -0.26 -6.49
CA LEU A 345 -14.30 1.19 -6.59
C LEU A 345 -13.29 1.97 -5.73
N ILE A 346 -12.96 1.50 -4.53
CA ILE A 346 -11.93 2.13 -3.68
C ILE A 346 -10.55 1.98 -4.33
N HIS A 347 -10.24 0.79 -4.86
CA HIS A 347 -9.00 0.49 -5.58
C HIS A 347 -8.82 1.44 -6.78
N GLU A 348 -9.77 1.47 -7.71
CA GLU A 348 -9.74 2.34 -8.88
C GLU A 348 -9.74 3.84 -8.51
N GLY A 349 -10.50 4.20 -7.47
CA GLY A 349 -10.54 5.55 -6.95
C GLY A 349 -9.15 6.00 -6.48
N SER A 350 -8.39 5.11 -5.83
CA SER A 350 -7.04 5.41 -5.34
C SER A 350 -6.06 5.73 -6.48
N HIS A 351 -6.15 5.05 -7.61
CA HIS A 351 -5.35 5.36 -8.80
C HIS A 351 -5.66 6.76 -9.33
N LEU A 352 -6.94 7.15 -9.35
CA LEU A 352 -7.36 8.44 -9.89
C LEU A 352 -6.98 9.61 -8.99
N VAL A 353 -7.12 9.45 -7.67
CA VAL A 353 -7.00 10.56 -6.72
C VAL A 353 -5.65 10.64 -6.02
N SER A 354 -4.82 9.60 -6.11
CA SER A 354 -3.53 9.50 -5.42
C SER A 354 -2.45 8.78 -6.23
N TYR A 355 -2.71 8.54 -7.52
CA TYR A 355 -1.77 7.97 -8.49
C TYR A 355 -1.06 6.70 -7.96
N THR A 356 -1.78 5.90 -7.17
CA THR A 356 -1.31 4.59 -6.71
C THR A 356 -1.04 3.68 -7.91
N LYS A 357 -0.32 2.58 -7.68
CA LYS A 357 0.05 1.60 -8.71
C LYS A 357 -0.35 0.20 -8.27
N ASP A 358 -0.46 -0.72 -9.21
CA ASP A 358 -0.49 -2.14 -8.91
C ASP A 358 0.95 -2.65 -8.94
N LEU A 359 1.54 -2.84 -7.76
CA LEU A 359 2.93 -3.27 -7.67
C LEU A 359 3.05 -4.77 -7.96
N ALA A 360 2.11 -5.57 -7.44
CA ALA A 360 2.08 -7.01 -7.60
C ALA A 360 0.88 -7.48 -8.43
N VAL A 361 1.00 -8.68 -9.01
CA VAL A 361 -0.11 -9.30 -9.73
C VAL A 361 -1.25 -9.64 -8.77
N GLN A 362 -2.48 -9.26 -9.15
CA GLN A 362 -3.67 -9.48 -8.34
C GLN A 362 -3.88 -10.98 -8.01
N CYS A 363 -4.17 -11.26 -6.74
CA CYS A 363 -4.37 -12.61 -6.24
C CYS A 363 -5.86 -12.98 -6.19
N CYS A 364 -6.24 -14.12 -6.78
CA CYS A 364 -7.56 -14.69 -6.55
C CYS A 364 -7.53 -15.51 -5.24
N PRO A 365 -8.37 -15.18 -4.24
CA PRO A 365 -8.43 -15.96 -3.02
C PRO A 365 -9.06 -17.34 -3.24
N PRO A 366 -8.88 -18.29 -2.32
CA PRO A 366 -9.57 -19.57 -2.37
C PRO A 366 -11.08 -19.41 -2.49
N ARG A 367 -11.74 -20.34 -3.18
CA ARG A 367 -13.18 -20.30 -3.40
C ARG A 367 -13.99 -20.06 -2.12
N GLY A 368 -14.91 -19.11 -2.18
CA GLY A 368 -15.79 -18.74 -1.08
C GLY A 368 -15.09 -17.99 0.05
N THR A 369 -13.92 -17.40 -0.19
CA THR A 369 -13.21 -16.55 0.78
C THR A 369 -12.81 -15.22 0.15
N GLU A 370 -12.69 -14.19 0.96
CA GLU A 370 -12.14 -12.90 0.55
C GLU A 370 -10.62 -12.87 0.72
N LEU A 371 -9.98 -11.97 -0.03
CA LEU A 371 -8.54 -11.75 0.05
C LEU A 371 -8.16 -11.15 1.42
N THR A 372 -7.15 -11.72 2.07
CA THR A 372 -6.63 -11.21 3.35
C THR A 372 -5.43 -10.29 3.12
N THR A 373 -5.21 -9.34 4.03
CA THR A 373 -4.07 -8.42 3.91
C THR A 373 -2.73 -9.17 4.04
N ALA A 374 -2.69 -10.24 4.83
CA ALA A 374 -1.54 -11.13 4.90
C ALA A 374 -1.18 -11.78 3.55
N GLN A 375 -2.18 -12.12 2.72
CA GLN A 375 -1.93 -12.66 1.37
C GLN A 375 -1.32 -11.61 0.45
N ILE A 376 -1.80 -10.36 0.50
CA ILE A 376 -1.28 -9.28 -0.34
C ILE A 376 0.15 -8.94 0.02
N ILE A 377 0.43 -8.70 1.31
CA ILE A 377 1.78 -8.28 1.71
C ILE A 377 2.80 -9.40 1.51
N ARG A 378 2.39 -10.67 1.67
CA ARG A 378 3.22 -11.82 1.29
C ARG A 378 3.57 -11.76 -0.19
N ARG A 379 2.59 -11.51 -1.06
CA ARG A 379 2.83 -11.43 -2.51
C ARG A 379 3.79 -10.30 -2.85
N LEU A 380 3.63 -9.13 -2.23
CA LEU A 380 4.56 -7.99 -2.40
C LEU A 380 5.98 -8.35 -1.98
N TYR A 381 6.16 -9.06 -0.86
CA TYR A 381 7.48 -9.53 -0.44
C TYR A 381 8.08 -10.58 -1.38
N GLU A 382 7.26 -11.49 -1.91
CA GLU A 382 7.69 -12.53 -2.86
C GLU A 382 8.07 -11.96 -4.23
N GLU A 383 7.35 -10.94 -4.71
CA GLU A 383 7.57 -10.30 -6.01
C GLU A 383 8.51 -9.09 -5.94
N LEU A 384 9.08 -8.77 -4.77
CA LEU A 384 9.81 -7.52 -4.56
C LEU A 384 10.90 -7.26 -5.60
N ASN A 385 11.64 -8.29 -6.04
CA ASN A 385 12.65 -8.16 -7.09
C ASN A 385 12.08 -7.69 -8.43
N ASN A 386 10.91 -8.19 -8.81
CA ASN A 386 10.24 -7.76 -10.04
C ASN A 386 9.72 -6.33 -9.87
N ILE A 387 9.23 -6.00 -8.67
CA ILE A 387 8.69 -4.68 -8.33
C ILE A 387 9.76 -3.60 -8.39
N ILE A 388 10.98 -3.86 -7.91
CA ILE A 388 12.07 -2.87 -7.85
C ILE A 388 13.05 -2.95 -9.02
N ASN A 389 12.80 -3.82 -10.01
CA ASN A 389 13.66 -3.97 -11.17
C ASN A 389 13.96 -2.59 -11.81
N LEU A 390 15.16 -2.38 -12.34
CA LEU A 390 15.54 -1.12 -13.00
C LEU A 390 14.58 -0.71 -14.12
N ASP A 391 13.95 -1.67 -14.79
CA ASP A 391 12.95 -1.44 -15.85
C ASP A 391 11.51 -1.32 -15.31
N SER A 392 11.32 -1.43 -13.99
CA SER A 392 10.02 -1.29 -13.34
C SER A 392 9.53 0.16 -13.44
N GLN A 393 8.44 0.37 -14.17
CA GLN A 393 7.81 1.67 -14.29
C GLN A 393 7.28 2.19 -12.94
N PRO A 394 6.55 1.41 -12.10
CA PRO A 394 6.11 1.88 -10.78
C PRO A 394 7.26 2.35 -9.89
N PHE A 395 8.37 1.59 -9.85
CA PHE A 395 9.52 1.96 -9.03
C PHE A 395 10.22 3.21 -9.59
N SER A 396 10.38 3.32 -10.91
CA SER A 396 10.97 4.50 -11.54
C SER A 396 10.21 5.78 -11.22
N ILE A 397 8.87 5.74 -11.32
CA ILE A 397 8.00 6.86 -10.99
C ILE A 397 8.13 7.25 -9.52
N PHE A 398 8.21 6.28 -8.61
CA PHE A 398 8.42 6.55 -7.18
C PHE A 398 9.77 7.23 -6.92
N VAL A 399 10.85 6.77 -7.57
CA VAL A 399 12.19 7.36 -7.44
C VAL A 399 12.23 8.79 -8.02
N ASP A 400 11.57 9.04 -9.15
CA ASP A 400 11.44 10.38 -9.74
C ASP A 400 10.72 11.35 -8.81
N HIS A 401 9.63 10.90 -8.18
CA HIS A 401 8.89 11.70 -7.21
C HIS A 401 9.70 11.98 -5.95
N LEU A 402 10.37 10.96 -5.42
CA LEU A 402 11.26 11.09 -4.27
C LEU A 402 12.40 12.09 -4.56
N ALA A 403 13.00 12.02 -5.76
CA ALA A 403 14.02 12.94 -6.21
C ALA A 403 13.51 14.39 -6.28
N LYS A 404 12.29 14.61 -6.78
CA LYS A 404 11.65 15.92 -6.87
C LYS A 404 11.33 16.49 -5.49
N GLU A 405 10.66 15.71 -4.64
CA GLU A 405 10.21 16.16 -3.32
C GLU A 405 11.38 16.48 -2.37
N LEU A 406 12.48 15.71 -2.47
CA LEU A 406 13.68 15.91 -1.64
C LEU A 406 14.74 16.82 -2.29
N ASN A 407 14.48 17.39 -3.46
CA ASN A 407 15.44 18.19 -4.24
C ASN A 407 16.77 17.47 -4.51
N LEU A 408 16.70 16.18 -4.87
CA LEU A 408 17.83 15.33 -5.22
C LEU A 408 17.76 14.93 -6.72
N PRO A 409 18.03 15.84 -7.67
CA PRO A 409 17.77 15.63 -9.10
C PRO A 409 18.51 14.43 -9.70
N ASN A 410 19.68 14.09 -9.16
CA ASN A 410 20.51 12.98 -9.63
C ASN A 410 20.37 11.71 -8.76
N LEU A 411 19.33 11.63 -7.90
CA LEU A 411 19.07 10.44 -7.08
C LEU A 411 18.90 9.20 -7.97
N SER A 412 19.69 8.16 -7.67
CA SER A 412 19.69 6.91 -8.42
C SER A 412 18.75 5.86 -7.82
N LYS A 413 18.24 4.97 -8.67
CA LYS A 413 17.41 3.83 -8.24
C LYS A 413 18.18 2.92 -7.28
N SER A 414 19.47 2.71 -7.52
CA SER A 414 20.31 1.87 -6.67
C SER A 414 20.45 2.42 -5.24
N GLU A 415 20.54 3.75 -5.08
CA GLU A 415 20.60 4.36 -3.75
C GLU A 415 19.26 4.21 -3.02
N VAL A 416 18.13 4.34 -3.72
CA VAL A 416 16.80 4.11 -3.12
C VAL A 416 16.66 2.67 -2.65
N ILE A 417 17.07 1.68 -3.45
CA ILE A 417 17.10 0.25 -3.05
C ILE A 417 17.96 0.05 -1.80
N ARG A 418 19.15 0.68 -1.75
CA ARG A 418 20.06 0.61 -0.61
C ARG A 418 19.39 1.14 0.67
N VAL A 419 18.73 2.30 0.59
CA VAL A 419 18.06 2.89 1.74
C VAL A 419 16.82 2.10 2.14
N MET A 420 16.02 1.56 1.22
CA MET A 420 14.86 0.70 1.55
C MET A 420 15.25 -0.56 2.35
N TYR A 421 16.47 -1.05 2.17
CA TYR A 421 17.00 -2.15 2.99
C TYR A 421 17.27 -1.72 4.44
N GLU A 422 17.77 -0.50 4.65
CA GLU A 422 18.21 0.03 5.94
C GLU A 422 17.10 0.76 6.72
N ASP A 423 16.20 1.44 6.00
CA ASP A 423 15.15 2.31 6.51
C ASP A 423 13.76 1.76 6.19
N GLU A 424 13.03 1.38 7.24
CA GLU A 424 11.67 0.86 7.13
C GLU A 424 10.64 1.92 6.76
N VAL A 425 10.90 3.19 7.06
CA VAL A 425 9.99 4.30 6.74
C VAL A 425 9.88 4.43 5.23
N LEU A 426 11.02 4.49 4.52
CA LEU A 426 11.04 4.51 3.06
C LEU A 426 10.44 3.25 2.44
N PHE A 427 10.77 2.08 3.00
CA PHE A 427 10.26 0.81 2.50
C PHE A 427 8.72 0.73 2.54
N TYR A 428 8.11 1.07 3.67
CA TYR A 428 6.64 1.03 3.78
C TYR A 428 5.96 2.18 3.07
N ASN A 429 6.59 3.34 2.96
CA ASN A 429 6.08 4.41 2.11
C ASN A 429 5.94 3.95 0.65
N PHE A 430 6.95 3.24 0.13
CA PHE A 430 6.89 2.64 -1.20
C PHE A 430 5.81 1.56 -1.32
N LEU A 431 5.75 0.60 -0.41
CA LEU A 431 4.72 -0.47 -0.48
C LEU A 431 3.30 0.09 -0.40
N LEU A 432 3.10 1.16 0.37
CA LEU A 432 1.82 1.87 0.44
C LEU A 432 1.51 2.67 -0.83
N THR A 433 2.35 2.68 -1.87
CA THR A 433 1.93 3.14 -3.20
C THR A 433 1.05 2.11 -3.92
N ASP A 434 0.96 0.89 -3.40
CA ASP A 434 0.10 -0.16 -3.93
C ASP A 434 -1.39 0.11 -3.64
N ALA A 435 -2.22 0.10 -4.69
CA ALA A 435 -3.66 0.37 -4.61
C ALA A 435 -4.43 -0.73 -3.86
N GLU A 436 -4.08 -1.98 -4.10
CA GLU A 436 -4.72 -3.15 -3.48
C GLU A 436 -4.40 -3.21 -1.99
N LEU A 437 -3.12 -3.09 -1.61
CA LEU A 437 -2.70 -3.06 -0.21
C LEU A 437 -3.42 -1.95 0.56
N SER A 438 -3.48 -0.74 0.00
CA SER A 438 -4.16 0.40 0.62
C SER A 438 -5.65 0.14 0.84
N THR A 439 -6.31 -0.44 -0.16
CA THR A 439 -7.74 -0.75 -0.14
C THR A 439 -8.08 -1.78 0.93
N ILE A 440 -7.28 -2.85 1.03
CA ILE A 440 -7.55 -3.94 1.96
C ILE A 440 -7.16 -3.55 3.40
N ILE A 441 -6.11 -2.74 3.61
CA ILE A 441 -5.84 -2.15 4.94
C ILE A 441 -7.01 -1.28 5.40
N LEU A 442 -7.53 -0.40 4.52
CA LEU A 442 -8.69 0.44 4.85
C LEU A 442 -9.90 -0.41 5.24
N ARG A 443 -10.21 -1.44 4.44
CA ARG A 443 -11.29 -2.40 4.75
C ARG A 443 -11.10 -3.01 6.13
N ASP A 444 -9.93 -3.56 6.39
CA ASP A 444 -9.68 -4.30 7.63
C ASP A 444 -9.72 -3.39 8.86
N ILE A 445 -9.13 -2.20 8.79
CA ILE A 445 -9.18 -1.23 9.89
C ILE A 445 -10.62 -0.81 10.18
N ILE A 446 -11.38 -0.44 9.14
CA ILE A 446 -12.73 0.11 9.29
C ILE A 446 -13.72 -0.96 9.74
N GLU A 447 -13.60 -2.18 9.22
CA GLU A 447 -14.44 -3.31 9.62
C GLU A 447 -13.91 -4.03 10.88
N GLY A 448 -12.72 -3.65 11.37
CA GLY A 448 -12.10 -4.20 12.56
C GLY A 448 -11.62 -5.64 12.42
N ARG A 449 -11.18 -6.05 11.22
CA ARG A 449 -10.67 -7.39 10.89
C ARG A 449 -9.23 -7.58 11.36
N ASP A 450 -8.84 -8.83 11.62
CA ASP A 450 -7.41 -9.20 11.76
C ASP A 450 -6.76 -9.44 10.39
N ILE A 451 -5.43 -9.32 10.30
CA ILE A 451 -4.66 -9.35 9.03
C ILE A 451 -4.82 -10.67 8.25
N ASP A 452 -5.13 -11.75 8.95
CA ASP A 452 -5.27 -13.12 8.46
C ASP A 452 -6.69 -13.67 8.65
N GLU A 453 -7.65 -12.81 8.99
CA GLU A 453 -9.04 -13.21 9.20
C GLU A 453 -9.67 -13.71 7.90
N ILE A 454 -10.10 -14.98 7.89
CA ILE A 454 -10.76 -15.60 6.73
C ILE A 454 -12.24 -15.22 6.74
N VAL A 455 -12.59 -14.26 5.89
CA VAL A 455 -13.99 -13.86 5.68
C VAL A 455 -14.59 -14.64 4.52
N ARG A 456 -15.80 -15.17 4.71
CA ARG A 456 -16.54 -15.90 3.67
C ARG A 456 -17.29 -14.92 2.77
N VAL A 457 -17.13 -15.08 1.45
CA VAL A 457 -17.95 -14.34 0.48
C VAL A 457 -19.42 -14.73 0.67
N PRO A 458 -20.34 -13.76 0.83
CA PRO A 458 -21.76 -14.05 0.87
C PRO A 458 -22.18 -14.76 -0.42
N ARG A 459 -22.74 -15.97 -0.32
CA ARG A 459 -23.25 -16.67 -1.52
C ARG A 459 -24.47 -15.92 -2.03
N SER A 460 -24.52 -15.67 -3.35
CA SER A 460 -25.70 -15.10 -4.03
C SER A 460 -26.97 -15.81 -3.55
N THR A 461 -27.92 -15.02 -3.07
CA THR A 461 -29.21 -15.48 -2.53
C THR A 461 -30.23 -15.74 -3.64
N ASP A 462 -29.80 -15.80 -4.89
CA ASP A 462 -30.66 -15.82 -6.07
C ASP A 462 -31.24 -17.21 -6.36
N ASN A 463 -32.02 -17.69 -5.40
CA ASN A 463 -32.90 -18.82 -5.58
C ASN A 463 -34.10 -18.58 -4.68
N GLN A 464 -35.30 -18.53 -5.25
CA GLN A 464 -36.59 -18.44 -4.53
C GLN A 464 -36.70 -19.40 -3.32
N LYS A 465 -35.91 -20.48 -3.29
CA LYS A 465 -35.69 -21.37 -2.13
C LYS A 465 -35.18 -20.68 -0.86
N MET A 466 -34.56 -19.49 -0.92
CA MET A 466 -34.06 -18.78 0.26
C MET A 466 -35.14 -18.00 1.01
N LYS A 467 -36.19 -17.48 0.35
CA LYS A 467 -37.37 -16.97 1.08
C LYS A 467 -37.94 -18.06 2.00
N LEU A 468 -37.92 -19.31 1.54
CA LEU A 468 -38.31 -20.47 2.33
C LEU A 468 -37.32 -20.80 3.46
N LYS A 469 -36.00 -20.66 3.25
CA LYS A 469 -34.96 -20.91 4.27
C LYS A 469 -34.84 -19.80 5.31
N PHE A 470 -35.01 -18.54 4.94
CA PHE A 470 -35.08 -17.42 5.87
C PHE A 470 -36.38 -17.47 6.66
N LEU A 471 -37.50 -17.85 6.02
CA LEU A 471 -38.73 -18.15 6.73
C LEU A 471 -38.54 -19.35 7.66
N PHE A 472 -37.82 -20.40 7.26
CA PHE A 472 -37.49 -21.53 8.14
C PHE A 472 -36.58 -21.13 9.30
N LEU A 473 -35.55 -20.31 9.09
CA LEU A 473 -34.66 -19.82 10.13
C LEU A 473 -35.39 -18.85 11.07
N TYR A 474 -36.22 -17.96 10.55
CA TYR A 474 -37.09 -17.07 11.32
C TYR A 474 -38.13 -17.86 12.12
N THR A 475 -38.73 -18.90 11.53
CA THR A 475 -39.70 -19.78 12.21
C THR A 475 -39.02 -20.65 13.26
N ALA A 476 -37.81 -21.15 12.99
CA ALA A 476 -37.01 -21.91 13.94
C ALA A 476 -36.56 -21.01 15.11
N MET A 477 -36.11 -19.78 14.83
CA MET A 477 -35.82 -18.77 15.85
C MET A 477 -37.08 -18.44 16.65
N ALA A 478 -38.21 -18.14 16.00
CA ALA A 478 -39.48 -17.88 16.69
C ALA A 478 -39.97 -19.07 17.52
N TYR A 479 -39.70 -20.31 17.10
CA TYR A 479 -40.01 -21.53 17.84
C TYR A 479 -39.09 -21.72 19.07
N LEU A 480 -37.79 -21.45 18.92
CA LEU A 480 -36.82 -21.45 20.02
C LEU A 480 -37.15 -20.37 21.07
N PHE A 481 -37.49 -19.16 20.61
CA PHE A 481 -37.83 -18.03 21.47
C PHE A 481 -39.25 -18.10 22.07
N ARG A 482 -40.16 -18.92 21.53
CA ARG A 482 -41.47 -19.18 22.16
C ARG A 482 -41.39 -20.14 23.36
N ASN A 483 -40.32 -20.91 23.48
CA ASN A 483 -40.24 -22.05 24.42
C ASN A 483 -39.10 -21.96 25.45
N SER A 484 -38.55 -20.79 25.75
CA SER A 484 -37.52 -20.74 26.82
C SER A 484 -37.43 -19.41 27.54
N ASN A 485 -38.27 -19.27 28.58
CA ASN A 485 -37.81 -18.79 29.87
C ASN A 485 -36.73 -19.76 30.40
N LEU A 486 -35.49 -19.67 29.92
CA LEU A 486 -34.37 -20.34 30.56
C LEU A 486 -33.26 -19.34 30.85
N GLU A 487 -33.15 -18.98 32.14
CA GLU A 487 -31.88 -18.63 32.75
C GLU A 487 -30.82 -19.65 32.36
N VAL A 488 -29.76 -19.21 31.70
CA VAL A 488 -28.49 -19.94 31.69
C VAL A 488 -27.48 -19.03 32.35
N ASN A 489 -27.20 -19.35 33.62
CA ASN A 489 -26.10 -18.81 34.39
C ASN A 489 -24.78 -18.99 33.63
N LEU A 490 -24.11 -17.87 33.36
CA LEU A 490 -22.75 -17.84 32.87
C LEU A 490 -21.81 -18.10 34.06
N GLN A 491 -21.37 -19.35 34.25
CA GLN A 491 -20.20 -19.64 35.08
C GLN A 491 -19.10 -20.23 34.20
N VAL A 492 -18.29 -19.30 33.66
CA VAL A 492 -16.94 -19.55 33.21
C VAL A 492 -16.06 -19.64 34.46
N ASN A 493 -15.44 -20.80 34.73
CA ASN A 493 -14.05 -20.88 35.19
C ASN A 493 -13.54 -22.32 35.41
N GLN A 494 -12.30 -22.53 34.93
CA GLN A 494 -11.25 -23.44 35.44
C GLN A 494 -11.29 -24.94 35.11
N MET A 495 -10.37 -25.35 34.21
CA MET A 495 -9.30 -26.36 34.41
C MET A 495 -8.56 -26.53 33.07
N LYS A 496 -7.42 -25.87 32.81
CA LYS A 496 -6.03 -26.29 33.11
C LYS A 496 -5.70 -27.76 32.81
N GLU A 497 -4.77 -27.92 31.86
CA GLU A 497 -3.78 -29.00 31.62
C GLU A 497 -3.89 -30.29 32.44
N GLN A 498 -3.94 -31.44 31.75
CA GLN A 498 -3.03 -32.57 32.02
C GLN A 498 -3.08 -33.67 30.95
N ASP A 499 -1.89 -34.13 30.56
CA ASP A 499 -1.59 -35.36 29.82
C ASP A 499 -2.30 -36.60 30.38
N THR A 500 -2.71 -37.55 29.52
CA THR A 500 -2.29 -38.99 29.59
C THR A 500 -2.94 -39.88 28.51
N THR A 501 -2.07 -40.48 27.69
CA THR A 501 -2.04 -41.87 27.19
C THR A 501 -3.27 -42.80 27.19
N LYS A 502 -3.56 -43.32 25.98
CA LYS A 502 -3.68 -44.75 25.57
C LYS A 502 -4.96 -45.59 25.83
N VAL A 503 -5.37 -46.23 24.71
CA VAL A 503 -5.74 -47.66 24.48
C VAL A 503 -7.23 -48.01 24.24
N THR A 504 -7.47 -48.38 22.97
CA THR A 504 -8.30 -49.46 22.33
C THR A 504 -9.76 -49.70 22.79
N ASP A 505 -10.72 -50.13 21.96
CA ASP A 505 -10.73 -51.15 20.90
C ASP A 505 -11.90 -50.98 19.91
N ASN A 506 -11.63 -51.27 18.62
CA ASN A 506 -12.38 -52.08 17.61
C ASN A 506 -13.93 -52.05 17.57
N VAL A 507 -14.57 -51.92 16.39
CA VAL A 507 -14.73 -53.01 15.39
C VAL A 507 -14.99 -52.48 13.95
N SER A 508 -14.25 -53.12 13.03
CA SER A 508 -14.27 -53.17 11.55
C SER A 508 -15.61 -53.67 10.94
N THR A 509 -16.05 -53.32 9.72
CA THR A 509 -15.69 -53.90 8.38
C THR A 509 -16.48 -53.14 7.29
N ASP A 510 -16.18 -52.98 5.99
CA ASP A 510 -15.18 -53.52 5.04
C ASP A 510 -15.03 -52.55 3.83
N SER A 511 -13.90 -52.65 3.11
CA SER A 511 -13.38 -51.81 2.00
C SER A 511 -13.89 -52.26 0.58
N PRO A 512 -13.32 -51.89 -0.61
CA PRO A 512 -12.30 -50.89 -0.99
C PRO A 512 -12.57 -50.11 -2.31
N SER A 513 -11.88 -48.97 -2.53
CA SER A 513 -11.06 -48.75 -3.75
C SER A 513 -10.31 -47.42 -3.69
N LYS A 514 -8.99 -47.52 -3.91
CA LYS A 514 -8.03 -46.44 -4.04
C LYS A 514 -8.28 -45.66 -5.32
N GLU A 515 -8.27 -44.33 -5.23
CA GLU A 515 -7.55 -43.51 -6.19
C GLU A 515 -6.89 -42.37 -5.40
N ILE A 516 -5.61 -42.55 -5.11
CA ILE A 516 -4.73 -41.49 -4.64
C ILE A 516 -4.54 -40.59 -5.85
N ARG A 517 -5.34 -39.53 -5.96
CA ARG A 517 -4.99 -38.40 -6.80
C ARG A 517 -4.06 -37.56 -5.95
N GLU A 518 -2.79 -37.48 -6.35
CA GLU A 518 -1.82 -36.54 -5.78
C GLU A 518 -2.45 -35.15 -5.81
N GLU A 519 -2.96 -34.71 -4.67
CA GLU A 519 -3.26 -33.31 -4.40
C GLU A 519 -1.93 -32.57 -4.55
N THR A 520 -1.71 -31.97 -5.70
CA THR A 520 -0.80 -30.82 -5.78
C THR A 520 -1.50 -29.65 -5.10
N ARG A 521 -1.70 -29.75 -3.78
CA ARG A 521 -1.98 -28.57 -2.96
C ARG A 521 -0.79 -27.66 -3.15
N MET A 522 -1.06 -26.40 -3.51
CA MET A 522 -0.06 -25.36 -3.32
C MET A 522 0.52 -25.50 -1.91
N PRO A 523 1.85 -25.52 -1.74
CA PRO A 523 2.43 -25.55 -0.42
C PRO A 523 1.95 -24.28 0.28
N VAL A 524 1.06 -24.43 1.26
CA VAL A 524 0.81 -23.38 2.24
C VAL A 524 2.09 -23.33 3.06
N HIS A 525 3.10 -22.65 2.54
CA HIS A 525 4.28 -22.35 3.32
C HIS A 525 3.80 -21.42 4.42
N THR A 526 3.70 -21.95 5.63
CA THR A 526 3.42 -21.26 6.90
C THR A 526 4.64 -20.43 7.34
N GLU A 527 5.31 -19.77 6.39
CA GLU A 527 6.41 -18.86 6.70
C GLU A 527 5.84 -17.58 7.32
N SER A 528 6.36 -17.19 8.49
CA SER A 528 5.91 -15.99 9.20
C SER A 528 6.19 -14.73 8.36
N LEU A 529 5.34 -13.70 8.50
CA LEU A 529 5.55 -12.42 7.82
C LEU A 529 6.92 -11.80 8.15
N LYS A 530 7.41 -12.02 9.38
CA LYS A 530 8.75 -11.58 9.80
C LYS A 530 9.86 -12.23 8.98
N ASN A 531 9.77 -13.53 8.71
CA ASN A 531 10.76 -14.25 7.89
C ASN A 531 10.70 -13.81 6.42
N LEU A 532 9.49 -13.63 5.87
CA LEU A 532 9.30 -13.12 4.51
C LEU A 532 9.86 -11.71 4.34
N LYS A 533 9.58 -10.81 5.30
CA LYS A 533 10.17 -9.46 5.36
C LYS A 533 11.70 -9.53 5.38
N TYR A 534 12.28 -10.41 6.20
CA TYR A 534 13.74 -10.57 6.27
C TYR A 534 14.33 -11.09 4.94
N ARG A 535 13.66 -12.05 4.29
CA ARG A 535 14.04 -12.53 2.95
C ARG A 535 13.98 -11.39 1.93
N ALA A 536 12.90 -10.62 1.91
CA ALA A 536 12.73 -9.47 1.02
C ALA A 536 13.83 -8.42 1.24
N LYS A 537 14.17 -8.11 2.50
CA LYS A 537 15.32 -7.25 2.84
C LYS A 537 16.66 -7.82 2.35
N ASN A 538 16.90 -9.13 2.52
CA ASN A 538 18.11 -9.75 1.98
C ASN A 538 18.17 -9.71 0.45
N MET A 539 17.03 -9.79 -0.23
CA MET A 539 16.93 -9.62 -1.68
C MET A 539 17.32 -8.20 -2.10
N LEU A 540 16.82 -7.16 -1.41
CA LEU A 540 17.25 -5.76 -1.63
C LEU A 540 18.77 -5.61 -1.48
N LYS A 541 19.34 -6.17 -0.41
CA LYS A 541 20.79 -6.14 -0.17
C LYS A 541 21.59 -6.79 -1.29
N LYS A 542 21.11 -7.94 -1.78
CA LYS A 542 21.73 -8.66 -2.89
C LYS A 542 21.67 -7.84 -4.18
N GLU A 543 20.49 -7.31 -4.51
CA GLU A 543 20.28 -6.50 -5.72
C GLU A 543 21.20 -5.27 -5.72
N PHE A 544 21.31 -4.56 -4.60
CA PHE A 544 22.27 -3.47 -4.46
C PHE A 544 23.74 -3.91 -4.69
N SER A 545 24.11 -5.10 -4.18
CA SER A 545 25.46 -5.66 -4.39
C SER A 545 25.71 -6.01 -5.85
N ASP A 546 24.72 -6.55 -6.55
CA ASP A 546 24.81 -6.91 -7.96
C ASP A 546 24.88 -5.66 -8.86
N LEU A 547 24.14 -4.60 -8.52
CA LEU A 547 24.19 -3.31 -9.22
C LEU A 547 25.55 -2.59 -9.05
N THR A 548 26.10 -2.61 -7.84
CA THR A 548 27.42 -1.99 -7.56
C THR A 548 28.55 -2.73 -8.27
N THR A 549 28.57 -4.07 -8.23
CA THR A 549 29.58 -4.88 -8.95
C THR A 549 29.49 -4.74 -10.47
N THR A 550 28.28 -4.64 -11.03
CA THR A 550 28.06 -4.37 -12.47
C THR A 550 28.54 -2.96 -12.87
N SER A 551 28.34 -1.96 -12.01
CA SER A 551 28.85 -0.60 -12.25
C SER A 551 30.39 -0.56 -12.26
N MET A 552 31.05 -1.29 -11.35
CA MET A 552 32.51 -1.35 -11.26
C MET A 552 33.13 -2.10 -12.44
N THR A 553 32.50 -3.18 -12.91
CA THR A 553 32.97 -3.93 -14.09
C THR A 553 32.77 -3.14 -15.39
N LYS A 554 31.69 -2.35 -15.52
CA LYS A 554 31.52 -1.42 -16.66
C LYS A 554 32.52 -0.26 -16.62
N SER A 555 32.87 0.28 -15.45
CA SER A 555 33.86 1.37 -15.36
C SER A 555 35.28 0.94 -15.73
N HIS A 556 35.65 -0.31 -15.44
CA HIS A 556 36.97 -0.86 -15.82
C HIS A 556 37.10 -1.13 -17.33
N ASN A 557 35.99 -1.33 -18.04
CA ASN A 557 35.97 -1.55 -19.49
C ASN A 557 35.81 -0.26 -20.31
N SER A 558 35.45 0.87 -19.69
CA SER A 558 35.32 2.19 -20.34
C SER A 558 36.55 3.07 -20.10
N THR A 559 37.74 2.60 -20.49
CA THR A 559 38.89 3.49 -20.72
C THR A 559 39.18 3.56 -22.21
N THR A 560 38.26 4.10 -23.00
CA THR A 560 38.54 4.49 -24.39
C THR A 560 37.60 5.64 -24.80
N GLU A 561 38.22 6.77 -25.15
CA GLU A 561 37.72 7.92 -25.92
C GLU A 561 36.61 8.82 -25.33
N PHE A 562 37.03 9.77 -24.49
CA PHE A 562 36.40 11.11 -24.45
C PHE A 562 37.11 12.02 -25.47
N ILE A 563 36.47 12.30 -26.60
CA ILE A 563 36.84 13.42 -27.48
C ILE A 563 36.15 14.68 -26.92
N ILE A 564 36.89 15.51 -26.20
CA ILE A 564 36.48 16.88 -25.89
C ILE A 564 36.95 17.78 -27.03
N LYS A 565 36.01 18.38 -27.77
CA LYS A 565 36.26 19.55 -28.61
C LYS A 565 36.23 20.78 -27.71
N GLU A 566 37.39 21.31 -27.34
CA GLU A 566 37.52 22.64 -26.75
C GLU A 566 37.70 23.70 -27.85
N GLN A 567 36.79 24.68 -27.90
CA GLN A 567 37.10 26.02 -28.42
C GLN A 567 37.65 26.83 -27.25
N GLY A 568 38.86 27.36 -27.44
CA GLY A 568 39.67 27.94 -26.36
C GLY A 568 39.21 29.30 -25.84
N VAL A 569 39.85 29.72 -24.74
CA VAL A 569 40.72 30.91 -24.66
C VAL A 569 41.32 31.03 -23.23
N THR A 570 42.65 30.88 -23.19
CA THR A 570 43.70 31.46 -22.31
C THR A 570 43.66 31.41 -20.78
N SER A 571 44.67 30.73 -20.21
CA SER A 571 45.25 30.96 -18.87
C SER A 571 46.37 32.02 -18.89
N PRO A 572 46.86 32.50 -17.73
CA PRO A 572 48.18 32.04 -17.22
C PRO A 572 48.23 31.84 -15.68
N THR A 573 48.77 30.71 -15.17
CA THR A 573 50.17 30.46 -14.68
C THR A 573 50.43 31.03 -13.26
N GLN A 574 50.78 30.23 -12.23
CA GLN A 574 52.15 29.73 -11.94
C GLN A 574 52.18 28.43 -11.07
N THR A 575 53.06 27.50 -11.46
CA THR A 575 53.61 26.36 -10.70
C THR A 575 55.00 26.71 -10.13
N PRO A 576 55.66 25.87 -9.30
CA PRO A 576 56.47 24.77 -9.85
C PRO A 576 56.60 23.50 -8.98
N SER A 577 56.60 22.33 -9.63
CA SER A 577 57.66 21.33 -9.42
C SER A 577 57.74 20.40 -10.64
N THR A 578 58.98 20.20 -11.11
CA THR A 578 59.38 19.75 -12.44
C THR A 578 59.99 18.36 -12.42
N LEU A 579 59.64 17.51 -13.40
CA LEU A 579 60.57 16.71 -14.24
C LEU A 579 59.81 16.22 -15.49
N SER A 580 60.44 16.33 -16.67
CA SER A 580 59.79 16.45 -17.99
C SER A 580 60.12 15.30 -18.96
N PHE A 581 59.18 15.10 -19.87
CA PHE A 581 58.98 14.13 -20.95
C PHE A 581 60.14 13.94 -21.97
N SER A 582 61.24 14.68 -21.89
CA SER A 582 62.27 14.68 -22.94
C SER A 582 63.32 13.55 -22.81
N ASP A 583 63.46 12.92 -21.65
CA ASP A 583 64.55 11.95 -21.44
C ASP A 583 64.23 10.52 -21.89
N LEU A 584 62.96 10.15 -22.10
CA LEU A 584 62.61 8.80 -22.53
C LEU A 584 62.44 8.64 -24.06
N VAL A 585 62.34 9.75 -24.80
CA VAL A 585 62.35 9.73 -26.28
C VAL A 585 63.65 9.12 -26.82
N THR A 586 64.74 9.20 -26.05
CA THR A 586 66.05 8.63 -26.40
C THR A 586 66.10 7.10 -26.30
N ARG A 587 65.27 6.45 -25.47
CA ARG A 587 65.25 4.97 -25.35
C ARG A 587 64.43 4.26 -26.44
N SER A 588 63.68 5.00 -27.25
CA SER A 588 62.97 4.46 -28.42
C SER A 588 63.90 4.21 -29.62
N ILE A 589 65.09 4.81 -29.66
CA ILE A 589 65.91 4.85 -30.88
C ILE A 589 66.93 3.70 -30.93
N GLU A 590 67.38 3.14 -29.80
CA GLU A 590 68.42 2.09 -29.81
C GLU A 590 67.90 0.65 -29.94
N LYS A 591 66.63 0.35 -29.63
CA LYS A 591 66.08 -1.02 -29.79
C LYS A 591 65.44 -1.31 -31.16
N ARG A 592 65.46 -0.34 -32.07
CA ARG A 592 65.06 -0.52 -33.49
C ARG A 592 66.20 -1.10 -34.36
N ASN A 593 67.43 -1.16 -33.83
CA ASN A 593 68.62 -1.62 -34.56
C ASN A 593 69.08 -3.05 -34.24
N THR A 594 68.57 -3.69 -33.18
CA THR A 594 68.78 -5.12 -32.96
C THR A 594 67.63 -5.92 -33.56
N LEU A 595 67.92 -6.62 -34.66
CA LEU A 595 67.12 -7.70 -35.23
C LEU A 595 66.03 -7.35 -36.26
N ARG A 596 66.40 -6.42 -37.12
CA ARG A 596 66.27 -6.50 -38.61
C ARG A 596 66.87 -7.79 -39.23
N GLN A 597 67.07 -8.87 -38.45
CA GLN A 597 67.75 -10.11 -38.81
C GLN A 597 66.85 -11.36 -38.84
N ASN A 598 65.59 -11.32 -38.37
CA ASN A 598 64.73 -12.51 -38.37
C ASN A 598 63.60 -12.52 -39.43
N VAL A 599 63.51 -11.51 -40.30
CA VAL A 599 62.54 -11.49 -41.43
C VAL A 599 63.05 -12.26 -42.67
N SER A 600 64.28 -12.80 -42.66
CA SER A 600 64.89 -13.38 -43.88
C SER A 600 65.02 -14.92 -43.93
N LYS A 601 64.42 -15.70 -43.03
CA LYS A 601 64.44 -17.17 -43.15
C LYS A 601 63.05 -17.80 -43.01
N LYS A 602 62.55 -18.23 -44.18
CA LYS A 602 61.41 -19.13 -44.48
C LYS A 602 60.02 -18.51 -44.73
N ARG A 603 59.92 -17.83 -45.88
CA ARG A 603 58.90 -18.21 -46.89
C ARG A 603 59.05 -19.70 -47.21
N THR A 604 57.96 -20.47 -47.19
CA THR A 604 57.51 -21.50 -48.16
C THR A 604 56.76 -22.65 -47.47
N HIS A 605 55.60 -23.02 -48.05
CA HIS A 605 54.67 -24.13 -47.76
C HIS A 605 53.69 -23.88 -46.58
N ASN A 606 52.36 -23.96 -46.70
CA ASN A 606 51.52 -24.50 -47.78
C ASN A 606 50.11 -23.87 -47.74
N ARG A 607 49.48 -23.85 -48.91
CA ARG A 607 48.17 -23.32 -49.28
C ARG A 607 47.22 -24.51 -49.50
N GLN A 608 45.96 -24.44 -49.03
CA GLN A 608 44.74 -25.12 -49.57
C GLN A 608 43.55 -24.80 -48.61
N GLU A 609 42.54 -24.00 -49.00
CA GLU A 609 41.24 -24.40 -49.61
C GLU A 609 40.46 -25.41 -48.72
N VAL A 610 39.21 -25.19 -48.28
CA VAL A 610 37.94 -25.29 -49.04
C VAL A 610 36.74 -24.80 -48.17
N THR A 611 35.80 -24.01 -48.76
CA THR A 611 34.39 -23.71 -48.34
C THR A 611 33.42 -24.77 -48.95
N PRO A 612 32.06 -24.88 -48.76
CA PRO A 612 31.05 -24.15 -47.93
C PRO A 612 29.77 -24.96 -47.43
N GLN A 613 28.76 -24.22 -46.87
CA GLN A 613 27.27 -24.45 -46.75
C GLN A 613 26.73 -25.56 -45.80
N TYR A 614 25.56 -25.47 -45.11
CA TYR A 614 24.19 -25.08 -45.52
C TYR A 614 23.22 -24.74 -44.34
N GLN A 615 22.31 -23.78 -44.63
CA GLN A 615 20.90 -23.48 -44.27
C GLN A 615 20.14 -23.92 -42.98
N PHE A 616 19.32 -22.93 -42.57
CA PHE A 616 18.07 -22.89 -41.80
C PHE A 616 17.12 -24.10 -41.80
N LYS A 617 16.47 -24.28 -40.66
CA LYS A 617 15.00 -24.42 -40.56
C LYS A 617 14.50 -23.69 -39.31
#